data_AF-A0A0J7Y672-F1
#
_entry.id   AF-A0A0J7Y672-F1
#
_cell.length_a   1.000
_cell.length_b   1.000
_cell.length_c   1.000
_cell.angle_alpha   90.00
_cell.angle_beta   90.00
_cell.angle_gamma   90.00
#
_symmetry.space_group_name_H-M   'P 1'
#
loop_
_entity.id
_entity.type
_entity.pdbx_description
1 polymer ?
#
loop_
_entity_poly.entity_id
_entity_poly.type
_entity_poly.pdbx_seq_one_letter_code
_entity_poly.pdbx_strand_id
1 'polypeptide(L)'
;MNPTKVGTSGIALMHKWEGCELAAYPDPGSKDGKPWTIGYGATGPGIAKGVVWTQAQADARFEQDLVKYAAMVSKFIGDTPTSQAQFDALVSFHYNTGAIASSTLGKLHKAGRFDDAAGQFGKWIYNDGKAMNGLKSRRADEAALYQSAAPIVVKQPVPVAAADVRVVNAGSGLNVRAKPSASATKLGGLSRGTAITVLEDTGDWVRFVYQGRDAWVNDQFLTIA
;
A
#
# COMPACT_ATOMS: atom_id res chain seq x y z
N MET A 1 5.78 16.19 -2.84
CA MET A 1 6.94 15.32 -3.10
C MET A 1 6.73 14.03 -2.34
N ASN A 2 7.06 12.90 -2.95
CA ASN A 2 6.92 11.61 -2.28
C ASN A 2 8.01 11.41 -1.21
N PRO A 3 7.69 10.69 -0.13
CA PRO A 3 8.68 10.31 0.88
C PRO A 3 9.83 9.49 0.28
N THR A 4 11.02 9.68 0.82
CA THR A 4 12.24 8.94 0.45
C THR A 4 12.90 8.25 1.65
N LYS A 5 12.34 8.44 2.85
CA LYS A 5 12.84 7.92 4.12
C LYS A 5 11.69 7.36 4.94
N VAL A 6 11.96 6.32 5.72
CA VAL A 6 10.98 5.74 6.64
C VAL A 6 10.76 6.70 7.80
N GLY A 7 9.51 6.96 8.15
CA GLY A 7 9.12 7.78 9.29
C GLY A 7 9.10 6.99 10.59
N THR A 8 8.88 7.70 11.70
CA THR A 8 8.85 7.11 13.05
C THR A 8 7.78 6.01 13.19
N SER A 9 6.62 6.17 12.56
CA SER A 9 5.56 5.16 12.57
C SER A 9 5.97 3.87 11.84
N GLY A 10 6.66 4.01 10.70
CA GLY A 10 7.26 2.86 10.00
C GLY A 10 8.33 2.15 10.82
N ILE A 11 9.25 2.90 11.43
CA ILE A 11 10.29 2.34 12.31
C ILE A 11 9.66 1.57 13.47
N ALA A 12 8.68 2.18 14.17
CA ALA A 12 7.99 1.55 15.28
C ALA A 12 7.24 0.27 14.85
N LEU A 13 6.57 0.29 13.69
CA LEU A 13 5.92 -0.88 13.13
C LEU A 13 6.92 -2.00 12.83
N MET A 14 8.06 -1.68 12.22
CA MET A 14 9.05 -2.70 11.89
C MET A 14 9.72 -3.25 13.15
N HIS A 15 10.08 -2.42 14.13
CA HIS A 15 10.60 -2.90 15.42
C HIS A 15 9.64 -3.85 16.16
N LYS A 16 8.32 -3.70 15.98
CA LYS A 16 7.34 -4.63 16.54
C LYS A 16 7.45 -6.04 15.95
N TRP A 17 7.85 -6.16 14.69
CA TRP A 17 7.83 -7.41 13.93
C TRP A 17 9.22 -7.99 13.64
N GLU A 18 10.25 -7.15 13.67
CA GLU A 18 11.65 -7.55 13.56
C GLU A 18 12.17 -7.87 14.96
N GLY A 19 12.56 -9.13 15.20
CA GLY A 19 13.24 -9.50 16.45
C GLY A 19 14.59 -8.80 16.55
N CYS A 20 14.91 -8.22 17.71
CA CYS A 20 16.21 -7.63 18.01
C CYS A 20 17.01 -8.55 18.92
N GLU A 21 18.20 -8.98 18.50
CA GLU A 21 19.12 -9.75 19.32
C GLU A 21 20.39 -8.93 19.57
N LEU A 22 20.61 -8.49 20.82
CA LEU A 22 21.70 -7.56 21.14
C LEU A 22 23.07 -8.23 21.24
N ALA A 23 23.12 -9.57 21.33
CA ALA A 23 24.36 -10.32 21.27
C ALA A 23 24.52 -10.98 19.89
N ALA A 24 25.68 -10.84 19.25
CA ALA A 24 25.91 -11.50 17.97
C ALA A 24 25.72 -13.02 18.11
N TYR A 25 24.96 -13.61 17.19
CA TYR A 25 24.69 -15.04 17.13
C TYR A 25 25.09 -15.63 15.76
N PRO A 26 25.51 -16.90 15.71
CA PRO A 26 25.84 -17.55 14.44
C PRO A 26 24.56 -17.84 13.65
N ASP A 27 24.61 -17.73 12.32
CA ASP A 27 23.47 -18.10 11.46
C ASP A 27 23.10 -19.58 11.66
N PRO A 28 21.89 -19.88 12.20
CA PRO A 28 21.47 -21.25 12.51
C PRO A 28 21.28 -22.13 11.26
N GLY A 29 21.16 -21.53 10.07
CA GLY A 29 21.05 -22.26 8.79
C GLY A 29 22.38 -22.55 8.10
N SER A 30 23.50 -22.04 8.63
CA SER A 30 24.82 -22.19 8.01
C SER A 30 25.61 -23.37 8.60
N LYS A 31 26.35 -24.09 7.75
CA LYS A 31 27.22 -25.20 8.20
C LYS A 31 28.32 -24.74 9.18
N ASP A 32 28.76 -23.49 9.07
CA ASP A 32 29.93 -22.95 9.78
C ASP A 32 29.57 -21.81 10.76
N GLY A 33 28.29 -21.53 10.98
CA GLY A 33 27.82 -20.44 11.85
C GLY A 33 28.09 -19.03 11.32
N LYS A 34 28.25 -18.87 9.99
CA LYS A 34 28.54 -17.61 9.31
C LYS A 34 27.47 -17.28 8.25
N PRO A 35 27.15 -16.00 8.02
CA PRO A 35 27.65 -14.83 8.76
C PRO A 35 27.10 -14.75 10.19
N TRP A 36 27.81 -14.03 11.06
CA TRP A 36 27.25 -13.67 12.37
C TRP A 36 26.19 -12.58 12.16
N THR A 37 25.10 -12.69 12.91
CA THR A 37 23.95 -11.79 12.87
C THR A 37 23.76 -11.12 14.22
N ILE A 38 23.37 -9.84 14.23
CA ILE A 38 23.08 -9.07 15.46
C ILE A 38 22.01 -8.00 15.18
N GLY A 39 21.37 -7.49 16.23
CA GLY A 39 20.30 -6.49 16.14
C GLY A 39 19.11 -7.03 15.37
N TYR A 40 18.59 -6.22 14.44
CA TYR A 40 17.45 -6.52 13.57
C TYR A 40 17.83 -7.32 12.31
N GLY A 41 18.77 -8.26 12.43
CA GLY A 41 19.24 -9.07 11.30
C GLY A 41 20.48 -8.52 10.57
N ALA A 42 21.24 -7.62 11.20
CA ALA A 42 22.43 -7.03 10.61
C ALA A 42 23.58 -8.04 10.52
N THR A 43 24.29 -8.05 9.40
CA THR A 43 25.52 -8.83 9.15
C THR A 43 26.61 -7.91 8.58
N GLY A 44 27.88 -8.37 8.56
CA GLY A 44 28.98 -7.64 7.93
C GLY A 44 30.21 -7.41 8.83
N PRO A 45 31.14 -6.54 8.41
CA PRO A 45 32.39 -6.29 9.13
C PRO A 45 32.14 -5.86 10.57
N GLY A 46 32.92 -6.41 11.50
CA GLY A 46 32.81 -6.10 12.94
C GLY A 46 31.67 -6.81 13.66
N ILE A 47 30.83 -7.59 12.98
CA ILE A 47 29.83 -8.46 13.60
C ILE A 47 30.42 -9.87 13.69
N ALA A 48 30.77 -10.28 14.89
CA ALA A 48 31.46 -11.54 15.17
C ALA A 48 31.13 -12.03 16.60
N LYS A 49 31.60 -13.25 16.92
CA LYS A 49 31.42 -13.86 18.24
C LYS A 49 31.82 -12.90 19.37
N GLY A 50 30.92 -12.72 20.34
CA GLY A 50 31.16 -11.92 21.55
C GLY A 50 30.89 -10.43 21.40
N VAL A 51 30.51 -9.96 20.20
CA VAL A 51 30.05 -8.57 20.01
C VAL A 51 28.66 -8.41 20.63
N VAL A 52 28.49 -7.37 21.44
CA VAL A 52 27.21 -6.98 22.04
C VAL A 52 26.94 -5.52 21.69
N TRP A 53 25.74 -5.23 21.22
CA TRP A 53 25.28 -3.87 20.94
C TRP A 53 24.35 -3.37 22.03
N THR A 54 24.32 -2.06 22.22
CA THR A 54 23.21 -1.41 22.90
C THR A 54 22.00 -1.35 21.97
N GLN A 55 20.80 -1.19 22.53
CA GLN A 55 19.59 -0.98 21.72
C GLN A 55 19.76 0.19 20.74
N ALA A 56 20.37 1.30 21.18
CA ALA A 56 20.62 2.45 20.32
C ALA A 56 21.58 2.13 19.14
N GLN A 57 22.56 1.24 19.33
CA GLN A 57 23.42 0.79 18.23
C GLN A 57 22.66 -0.11 17.24
N ALA A 58 21.79 -0.98 17.74
CA ALA A 58 20.93 -1.82 16.91
C ALA A 58 19.94 -0.97 16.10
N ASP A 59 19.28 0.00 16.74
CA ASP A 59 18.36 0.95 16.10
C ASP A 59 19.07 1.79 15.02
N ALA A 60 20.24 2.35 15.35
CA ALA A 60 21.02 3.16 14.41
C ALA A 60 21.48 2.35 13.19
N ARG A 61 21.88 1.08 13.38
CA ARG A 61 22.23 0.20 12.26
C ARG A 61 21.00 -0.15 11.42
N PHE A 62 19.88 -0.43 12.07
CA PHE A 62 18.63 -0.73 11.37
C PHE A 62 18.18 0.44 10.50
N GLU A 63 18.21 1.67 11.01
CA GLU A 63 17.90 2.86 10.20
C GLU A 63 18.83 3.02 8.98
N GLN A 64 20.11 2.68 9.11
CA GLN A 64 21.04 2.66 7.97
C GLN A 64 20.64 1.61 6.94
N ASP A 65 20.29 0.41 7.38
CA ASP A 65 19.86 -0.67 6.50
C ASP A 65 18.54 -0.30 5.78
N LEU A 66 17.63 0.41 6.46
CA LEU A 66 16.38 0.91 5.88
C LEU A 66 16.60 1.90 4.72
N VAL A 67 17.71 2.63 4.66
CA VAL A 67 18.01 3.55 3.53
C VAL A 67 17.95 2.81 2.19
N LYS A 68 18.48 1.58 2.14
CA LYS A 68 18.43 0.74 0.93
C LYS A 68 17.00 0.40 0.54
N TYR A 69 16.19 -0.06 1.48
CA TYR A 69 14.81 -0.45 1.21
C TYR A 69 13.91 0.74 0.87
N ALA A 70 14.08 1.85 1.57
CA ALA A 70 13.41 3.11 1.26
C ALA A 70 13.75 3.59 -0.15
N ALA A 71 15.02 3.52 -0.57
CA ALA A 71 15.42 3.88 -1.94
C ALA A 71 14.80 2.95 -3.00
N MET A 72 14.74 1.63 -2.74
CA MET A 72 14.11 0.68 -3.66
C MET A 72 12.60 0.95 -3.81
N VAL A 73 11.91 1.20 -2.70
CA VAL A 73 10.47 1.50 -2.70
C VAL A 73 10.20 2.87 -3.33
N SER A 74 10.98 3.89 -3.00
CA SER A 74 10.85 5.24 -3.58
C SER A 74 11.04 5.21 -5.11
N LYS A 75 12.07 4.50 -5.58
CA LYS A 75 12.30 4.29 -7.02
C LYS A 75 11.14 3.54 -7.69
N PHE A 76 10.59 2.53 -7.03
CA PHE A 76 9.46 1.77 -7.56
C PHE A 76 8.20 2.65 -7.71
N ILE A 77 7.89 3.43 -6.68
CA ILE A 77 6.72 4.33 -6.63
C ILE A 77 6.83 5.43 -7.69
N GLY A 78 8.01 6.05 -7.85
CA GLY A 78 8.19 7.17 -8.77
C GLY A 78 7.34 8.37 -8.38
N ASP A 79 6.54 8.89 -9.32
CA ASP A 79 5.71 10.08 -9.13
C ASP A 79 4.30 9.79 -8.59
N THR A 80 3.94 8.52 -8.37
CA THR A 80 2.64 8.16 -7.78
C THR A 80 2.49 8.85 -6.42
N PRO A 81 1.45 9.66 -6.18
CA PRO A 81 1.29 10.35 -4.90
C PRO A 81 1.23 9.36 -3.73
N THR A 82 2.17 9.46 -2.81
CA THR A 82 2.26 8.55 -1.67
C THR A 82 2.41 9.33 -0.37
N SER A 83 1.59 9.02 0.63
CA SER A 83 1.73 9.60 1.97
C SER A 83 2.88 8.96 2.73
N GLN A 84 3.35 9.59 3.80
CA GLN A 84 4.38 8.99 4.66
C GLN A 84 3.94 7.63 5.22
N ALA A 85 2.69 7.51 5.67
CA ALA A 85 2.19 6.26 6.25
C ALA A 85 2.08 5.13 5.22
N GLN A 86 1.67 5.45 3.98
CA GLN A 86 1.70 4.49 2.88
C GLN A 86 3.12 4.07 2.56
N PHE A 87 4.05 5.03 2.43
CA PHE A 87 5.45 4.74 2.15
C PHE A 87 6.07 3.83 3.23
N ASP A 88 5.84 4.15 4.51
CA ASP A 88 6.31 3.37 5.65
C ASP A 88 5.79 1.92 5.62
N ALA A 89 4.50 1.72 5.35
CA ALA A 89 3.91 0.39 5.23
C ALA A 89 4.45 -0.38 4.02
N LEU A 90 4.69 0.29 2.88
CA LEU A 90 5.29 -0.33 1.70
C LEU A 90 6.76 -0.73 1.92
N VAL A 91 7.52 0.08 2.67
CA VAL A 91 8.89 -0.28 3.06
C VAL A 91 8.90 -1.47 4.01
N SER A 92 8.03 -1.49 5.04
CA SER A 92 7.88 -2.65 5.92
C SER A 92 7.50 -3.92 5.15
N PHE A 93 6.58 -3.79 4.19
CA PHE A 93 6.18 -4.89 3.31
C PHE A 93 7.35 -5.42 2.48
N HIS A 94 8.10 -4.50 1.85
CA HIS A 94 9.21 -4.86 0.99
C HIS A 94 10.38 -5.45 1.77
N TYR A 95 10.65 -4.95 2.97
CA TYR A 95 11.68 -5.47 3.86
C TYR A 95 11.42 -6.96 4.17
N ASN A 96 10.18 -7.33 4.46
CA ASN A 96 9.85 -8.72 4.77
C ASN A 96 9.79 -9.65 3.55
N THR A 97 9.29 -9.16 2.42
CA THR A 97 8.91 -10.01 1.29
C THR A 97 9.83 -9.91 0.08
N GLY A 98 10.58 -8.82 -0.05
CA GLY A 98 11.29 -8.49 -1.29
C GLY A 98 10.39 -8.23 -2.51
N ALA A 99 9.06 -8.20 -2.34
CA ALA A 99 8.13 -8.41 -3.45
C ALA A 99 7.43 -7.15 -3.98
N ILE A 100 7.83 -5.94 -3.55
CA ILE A 100 7.07 -4.72 -3.88
C ILE A 100 6.84 -4.56 -5.39
N ALA A 101 7.86 -4.82 -6.20
CA ALA A 101 7.80 -4.66 -7.64
C ALA A 101 6.95 -5.71 -8.37
N SER A 102 6.90 -6.94 -7.86
CA SER A 102 6.17 -8.05 -8.48
C SER A 102 4.74 -8.20 -7.94
N SER A 103 4.46 -7.67 -6.75
CA SER A 103 3.20 -7.81 -6.05
C SER A 103 2.03 -7.07 -6.72
N THR A 104 0.82 -7.63 -6.61
CA THR A 104 -0.44 -6.93 -6.96
C THR A 104 -0.61 -5.67 -6.13
N LEU A 105 -0.18 -5.69 -4.86
CA LEU A 105 -0.14 -4.55 -3.96
C LEU A 105 0.61 -3.34 -4.57
N GLY A 106 1.84 -3.55 -5.01
CA GLY A 106 2.65 -2.50 -5.63
C GLY A 106 2.05 -2.00 -6.95
N LYS A 107 1.51 -2.91 -7.78
CA LYS A 107 0.83 -2.54 -9.05
C LYS A 107 -0.39 -1.66 -8.80
N LEU A 108 -1.24 -2.02 -7.84
CA LEU A 108 -2.43 -1.24 -7.48
C LEU A 108 -2.06 0.11 -6.86
N HIS A 109 -1.02 0.15 -6.01
CA HIS A 109 -0.52 1.41 -5.46
C HIS A 109 -0.10 2.36 -6.57
N LYS A 110 0.72 1.91 -7.53
CA LYS A 110 1.16 2.74 -8.66
C LYS A 110 0.02 3.23 -9.54
N ALA A 111 -1.07 2.46 -9.62
CA ALA A 111 -2.29 2.85 -10.31
C ALA A 111 -3.19 3.82 -9.51
N GLY A 112 -2.77 4.26 -8.31
CA GLY A 112 -3.57 5.14 -7.45
C GLY A 112 -4.74 4.44 -6.76
N ARG A 113 -4.88 3.11 -6.91
CA ARG A 113 -5.94 2.30 -6.32
C ARG A 113 -5.59 1.92 -4.88
N PHE A 114 -5.53 2.93 -4.01
CA PHE A 114 -4.96 2.76 -2.67
C PHE A 114 -5.80 1.86 -1.76
N ASP A 115 -7.13 1.91 -1.84
CA ASP A 115 -7.99 1.03 -1.04
C ASP A 115 -7.85 -0.43 -1.47
N ASP A 116 -7.78 -0.69 -2.77
CA ASP A 116 -7.54 -2.04 -3.29
C ASP A 116 -6.13 -2.53 -2.93
N ALA A 117 -5.12 -1.65 -2.98
CA ALA A 117 -3.76 -1.96 -2.56
C ALA A 117 -3.70 -2.32 -1.07
N ALA A 118 -4.44 -1.61 -0.22
CA ALA A 118 -4.56 -1.95 1.21
C ALA A 118 -5.16 -3.35 1.40
N GLY A 119 -6.14 -3.74 0.58
CA GLY A 119 -6.71 -5.10 0.58
C GLY A 119 -5.72 -6.20 0.20
N GLN A 120 -4.59 -5.87 -0.44
CA GLN A 120 -3.59 -6.87 -0.85
C GLN A 120 -2.65 -7.32 0.26
N PHE A 121 -2.45 -6.53 1.32
CA PHE A 121 -1.55 -6.92 2.41
C PHE A 121 -1.95 -8.29 2.99
N GLY A 122 -3.24 -8.50 3.24
CA GLY A 122 -3.78 -9.75 3.80
C GLY A 122 -3.62 -10.99 2.90
N LYS A 123 -3.13 -10.85 1.67
CA LYS A 123 -2.81 -11.99 0.79
C LYS A 123 -1.41 -12.56 1.04
N TRP A 124 -0.53 -11.81 1.70
CA TRP A 124 0.86 -12.17 1.95
C TRP A 124 1.07 -12.76 3.35
N ILE A 125 0.36 -13.86 3.63
CA ILE A 125 0.31 -14.51 4.95
C ILE A 125 0.82 -15.95 4.97
N TYR A 126 1.33 -16.44 3.86
CA TYR A 126 1.70 -17.85 3.67
C TYR A 126 3.22 -18.04 3.70
N ASN A 127 3.66 -19.09 4.37
CA ASN A 127 5.01 -19.65 4.24
C ASN A 127 4.87 -21.14 3.90
N ASP A 128 5.53 -21.60 2.83
CA ASP A 128 5.39 -22.96 2.29
C ASP A 128 3.92 -23.43 2.15
N GLY A 129 3.07 -22.53 1.63
CA GLY A 129 1.64 -22.79 1.44
C GLY A 129 0.79 -22.78 2.72
N LYS A 130 1.39 -22.61 3.90
CA LYS A 130 0.68 -22.55 5.18
C LYS A 130 0.52 -21.12 5.67
N ALA A 131 -0.71 -20.75 6.01
CA ALA A 131 -0.99 -19.44 6.60
C ALA A 131 -0.40 -19.33 8.01
N MET A 132 0.39 -18.29 8.26
CA MET A 132 1.07 -18.05 9.54
C MET A 132 0.36 -16.95 10.34
N ASN A 133 0.07 -17.21 11.62
CA ASN A 133 -0.59 -16.21 12.47
C ASN A 133 0.25 -14.94 12.65
N GLY A 134 1.58 -15.08 12.79
CA GLY A 134 2.49 -13.92 12.85
C GLY A 134 2.41 -13.05 11.60
N LEU A 135 2.38 -13.67 10.40
CA LEU A 135 2.23 -12.92 9.15
C LEU A 135 0.85 -12.27 9.03
N LYS A 136 -0.24 -12.95 9.43
CA LYS A 136 -1.58 -12.35 9.45
C LYS A 136 -1.61 -11.06 10.28
N SER A 137 -1.07 -11.10 11.49
CA SER A 137 -1.01 -9.92 12.36
C SER A 137 -0.10 -8.83 11.81
N ARG A 138 1.07 -9.19 11.25
CA ARG A 138 1.97 -8.23 10.58
C ARG A 138 1.29 -7.53 9.42
N ARG A 139 0.65 -8.28 8.53
CA ARG A 139 -0.04 -7.71 7.36
C ARG A 139 -1.23 -6.83 7.77
N ALA A 140 -1.92 -7.17 8.86
CA ALA A 140 -2.99 -6.34 9.40
C ALA A 140 -2.48 -4.99 9.92
N ASP A 141 -1.37 -4.99 10.67
CA ASP A 141 -0.76 -3.73 11.15
C ASP A 141 -0.22 -2.87 10.00
N GLU A 142 0.42 -3.49 9.00
CA GLU A 142 0.90 -2.77 7.81
C GLU A 142 -0.27 -2.17 7.01
N ALA A 143 -1.36 -2.91 6.82
CA ALA A 143 -2.57 -2.38 6.19
C ALA A 143 -3.17 -1.22 7.00
N ALA A 144 -3.21 -1.35 8.32
CA ALA A 144 -3.70 -0.30 9.21
C ALA A 144 -2.85 0.97 9.12
N LEU A 145 -1.51 0.85 9.10
CA LEU A 145 -0.62 2.00 8.90
C LEU A 145 -0.80 2.61 7.51
N TYR A 146 -0.90 1.77 6.47
CA TYR A 146 -1.14 2.23 5.12
C TYR A 146 -2.44 3.04 5.00
N GLN A 147 -3.50 2.60 5.71
CA GLN A 147 -4.82 3.24 5.77
C GLN A 147 -4.90 4.40 6.75
N SER A 148 -3.98 4.52 7.71
CA SER A 148 -3.92 5.66 8.63
C SER A 148 -3.41 6.93 7.97
N ALA A 149 -3.03 6.85 6.69
CA ALA A 149 -2.82 8.01 5.85
C ALA A 149 -4.07 8.88 5.88
N ALA A 150 -3.95 10.13 6.34
CA ALA A 150 -4.95 11.12 6.03
C ALA A 150 -5.19 11.10 4.50
N PRO A 151 -6.45 11.20 4.02
CA PRO A 151 -6.70 11.23 2.59
C PRO A 151 -5.78 12.28 1.98
N ILE A 152 -4.96 11.89 1.00
CA ILE A 152 -4.15 12.85 0.26
C ILE A 152 -5.16 13.76 -0.44
N VAL A 153 -5.47 14.90 0.18
CA VAL A 153 -6.19 15.97 -0.49
C VAL A 153 -5.23 16.46 -1.55
N VAL A 154 -5.39 15.94 -2.77
CA VAL A 154 -4.65 16.42 -3.94
C VAL A 154 -5.07 17.87 -4.11
N LYS A 155 -4.26 18.81 -3.61
CA LYS A 155 -4.56 20.25 -3.65
C LYS A 155 -4.43 20.86 -5.06
N GLN A 156 -4.28 20.05 -6.10
CA GLN A 156 -4.34 20.46 -7.51
C GLN A 156 -4.87 19.31 -8.39
N PRO A 157 -5.62 19.60 -9.47
CA PRO A 157 -6.19 18.58 -10.33
C PRO A 157 -5.08 17.75 -10.97
N VAL A 158 -5.20 16.43 -10.88
CA VAL A 158 -4.33 15.50 -11.59
C VAL A 158 -4.47 15.77 -13.10
N PRO A 159 -3.37 15.85 -13.87
CA PRO A 159 -3.45 15.83 -15.33
C PRO A 159 -4.10 14.50 -15.75
N VAL A 160 -5.30 14.57 -16.33
CA VAL A 160 -6.07 13.43 -16.80
C VAL A 160 -5.30 12.74 -17.92
N ALA A 161 -4.56 11.68 -17.57
CA ALA A 161 -4.13 10.68 -18.55
C ALA A 161 -5.37 9.84 -18.91
N ALA A 162 -5.95 10.13 -20.08
CA ALA A 162 -7.10 9.46 -20.71
C ALA A 162 -8.25 9.12 -19.74
N ALA A 163 -9.14 10.09 -19.52
CA ALA A 163 -10.42 9.82 -18.84
C ALA A 163 -11.15 8.69 -19.57
N ASP A 164 -11.44 7.59 -18.87
CA ASP A 164 -12.46 6.65 -19.33
C ASP A 164 -13.80 7.37 -19.30
N VAL A 165 -14.31 7.68 -20.49
CA VAL A 165 -15.59 8.34 -20.66
C VAL A 165 -16.62 7.29 -21.00
N ARG A 166 -17.67 7.22 -20.19
CA ARG A 166 -18.84 6.35 -20.40
C ARG A 166 -20.04 7.21 -20.76
N VAL A 167 -20.91 6.69 -21.63
CA VAL A 167 -22.12 7.37 -22.08
C VAL A 167 -23.35 6.64 -21.51
N VAL A 168 -24.30 7.40 -20.99
CA VAL A 168 -25.57 6.85 -20.48
C VAL A 168 -26.41 6.30 -21.63
N ASN A 169 -26.78 5.02 -21.57
CA ASN A 169 -27.63 4.34 -22.56
C ASN A 169 -29.03 3.96 -22.01
N ALA A 170 -29.39 4.38 -20.79
CA ALA A 170 -30.72 4.16 -20.23
C ALA A 170 -31.81 4.98 -20.93
N GLY A 171 -32.85 4.31 -21.46
CA GLY A 171 -33.97 4.97 -22.15
C GLY A 171 -34.84 5.87 -21.28
N SER A 172 -34.97 5.57 -19.98
CA SER A 172 -35.77 6.33 -19.00
C SER A 172 -34.93 7.25 -18.09
N GLY A 173 -33.66 7.49 -18.45
CA GLY A 173 -32.69 8.17 -17.60
C GLY A 173 -32.10 7.28 -16.50
N LEU A 174 -30.90 7.62 -16.04
CA LEU A 174 -30.10 6.85 -15.10
C LEU A 174 -30.07 7.53 -13.73
N ASN A 175 -30.48 6.80 -12.69
CA ASN A 175 -30.50 7.34 -11.32
C ASN A 175 -29.07 7.51 -10.78
N VAL A 176 -28.78 8.71 -10.28
CA VAL A 176 -27.53 9.03 -9.58
C VAL A 176 -27.73 8.78 -8.08
N ARG A 177 -26.84 8.02 -7.45
CA ARG A 177 -26.95 7.51 -6.08
C ARG A 177 -25.79 8.00 -5.20
N ALA A 178 -26.02 8.14 -3.90
CA ALA A 178 -25.00 8.52 -2.93
C ALA A 178 -24.01 7.39 -2.56
N LYS A 179 -24.37 6.12 -2.84
CA LYS A 179 -23.58 4.92 -2.57
C LYS A 179 -23.79 3.91 -3.72
N PRO A 180 -22.91 2.91 -3.93
CA PRO A 180 -23.05 1.89 -4.97
C PRO A 180 -24.15 0.86 -4.59
N SER A 181 -25.40 1.31 -4.53
CA SER A 181 -26.55 0.50 -4.17
C SER A 181 -27.84 1.07 -4.76
N ALA A 182 -28.71 0.17 -5.23
CA ALA A 182 -30.02 0.53 -5.79
C ALA A 182 -30.96 1.14 -4.73
N SER A 183 -30.77 0.80 -3.45
CA SER A 183 -31.53 1.33 -2.32
C SER A 183 -30.95 2.61 -1.72
N ALA A 184 -29.80 3.09 -2.20
CA ALA A 184 -29.17 4.30 -1.70
C ALA A 184 -29.97 5.56 -2.08
N THR A 185 -29.77 6.62 -1.30
CA THR A 185 -30.35 7.96 -1.54
C THR A 185 -30.12 8.39 -2.99
N LYS A 186 -31.21 8.76 -3.69
CA LYS A 186 -31.16 9.32 -5.03
C LYS A 186 -30.71 10.78 -4.94
N LEU A 187 -29.61 11.10 -5.59
CA LEU A 187 -29.06 12.45 -5.69
C LEU A 187 -29.59 13.20 -6.92
N GLY A 188 -30.03 12.47 -7.95
CA GLY A 188 -30.50 13.04 -9.21
C GLY A 188 -30.68 12.00 -10.30
N GLY A 189 -30.66 12.45 -11.54
CA GLY A 189 -30.75 11.59 -12.72
C GLY A 189 -29.93 12.15 -13.89
N LEU A 190 -29.43 11.27 -14.74
CA LEU A 190 -28.76 11.59 -15.99
C LEU A 190 -29.64 11.20 -17.17
N SER A 191 -29.62 12.01 -18.22
CA SER A 191 -30.32 11.69 -19.46
C SER A 191 -29.49 10.75 -20.33
N ARG A 192 -30.15 10.04 -21.25
CA ARG A 192 -29.46 9.25 -22.29
C ARG A 192 -28.51 10.17 -23.08
N GLY A 193 -27.33 9.68 -23.40
CA GLY A 193 -26.29 10.43 -24.11
C GLY A 193 -25.43 11.31 -23.22
N THR A 194 -25.74 11.46 -21.92
CA THR A 194 -24.85 12.14 -20.99
C THR A 194 -23.54 11.36 -20.86
N ALA A 195 -22.42 12.03 -21.15
CA ALA A 195 -21.09 11.52 -20.91
C ALA A 195 -20.69 11.75 -19.45
N ILE A 196 -20.06 10.75 -18.84
CA ILE A 196 -19.47 10.84 -17.50
C ILE A 196 -18.01 10.41 -17.56
N THR A 197 -17.17 11.09 -16.79
CA THR A 197 -15.80 10.67 -16.55
C THR A 197 -15.81 9.67 -15.39
N VAL A 198 -15.41 8.44 -15.68
CA VAL A 198 -15.28 7.36 -14.69
C VAL A 198 -14.12 7.70 -13.75
N LEU A 199 -14.40 7.76 -12.45
CA LEU A 199 -13.38 7.84 -11.41
C LEU A 199 -13.05 6.47 -10.82
N GLU A 200 -14.02 5.56 -10.83
CA GLU A 200 -13.91 4.20 -10.31
C GLU A 200 -14.99 3.32 -10.94
N ASP A 201 -14.67 2.06 -11.16
CA ASP A 201 -15.58 1.03 -11.66
C ASP A 201 -15.45 -0.22 -10.79
N THR A 202 -16.55 -0.62 -10.15
CA THR A 202 -16.62 -1.80 -9.27
C THR A 202 -17.17 -3.04 -9.99
N GLY A 203 -17.44 -2.95 -11.29
CA GLY A 203 -18.10 -3.97 -12.12
C GLY A 203 -19.63 -3.86 -12.17
N ASP A 204 -20.25 -3.35 -11.10
CA ASP A 204 -21.70 -3.11 -11.03
C ASP A 204 -22.04 -1.62 -10.93
N TRP A 205 -21.10 -0.81 -10.44
CA TRP A 205 -21.29 0.61 -10.16
C TRP A 205 -20.08 1.41 -10.59
N VAL A 206 -20.35 2.56 -11.18
CA VAL A 206 -19.36 3.56 -11.59
C VAL A 206 -19.46 4.77 -10.68
N ARG A 207 -18.33 5.19 -10.11
CA ARG A 207 -18.19 6.45 -9.36
C ARG A 207 -17.78 7.58 -10.30
N PHE A 208 -18.42 8.73 -10.13
CA PHE A 208 -18.11 9.96 -10.86
C PHE A 208 -18.44 11.19 -10.01
N VAL A 209 -18.04 12.38 -10.44
CA VAL A 209 -18.42 13.64 -9.78
C VAL A 209 -19.77 14.11 -10.32
N TYR A 210 -20.76 14.28 -9.43
CA TYR A 210 -22.05 14.87 -9.73
C TYR A 210 -22.31 16.07 -8.83
N GLN A 211 -22.46 17.27 -9.42
CA GLN A 211 -22.69 18.52 -8.67
C GLN A 211 -21.64 18.76 -7.56
N GLY A 212 -20.36 18.49 -7.85
CA GLY A 212 -19.24 18.75 -6.95
C GLY A 212 -19.06 17.73 -5.81
N ARG A 213 -19.76 16.59 -5.85
CA ARG A 213 -19.62 15.50 -4.86
C ARG A 213 -19.55 14.14 -5.54
N ASP A 214 -19.01 13.16 -4.82
CA ASP A 214 -18.97 11.78 -5.26
C ASP A 214 -20.39 11.20 -5.37
N ALA A 215 -20.62 10.53 -6.50
CA ALA A 215 -21.88 9.88 -6.79
C ALA A 215 -21.66 8.61 -7.62
N TRP A 216 -22.68 7.77 -7.62
CA TRP A 216 -22.65 6.44 -8.21
C TRP A 216 -23.79 6.25 -9.19
N VAL A 217 -23.50 5.60 -10.31
CA VAL A 217 -24.50 5.09 -11.27
C VAL A 217 -24.23 3.63 -11.54
N ASN A 218 -25.25 2.87 -11.93
CA ASN A 218 -25.07 1.46 -12.21
C ASN A 218 -24.47 1.26 -13.61
N ASP A 219 -23.42 0.45 -13.70
CA ASP A 219 -22.61 0.28 -14.92
C ASP A 219 -23.40 -0.35 -16.08
N GLN A 220 -24.42 -1.18 -15.79
CA GLN A 220 -25.24 -1.84 -16.80
C GLN A 220 -25.95 -0.85 -17.76
N PHE A 221 -26.05 0.42 -17.37
CA PHE A 221 -26.68 1.48 -18.14
C PHE A 221 -25.69 2.42 -18.84
N LEU A 222 -24.41 2.05 -18.85
CA LEU A 222 -23.34 2.78 -19.48
C LEU A 222 -22.80 2.02 -20.69
N THR A 223 -22.30 2.76 -21.67
CA THR A 223 -21.52 2.23 -22.79
C THR A 223 -20.21 2.97 -22.88
N ILE A 224 -19.18 2.32 -23.43
CA ILE A 224 -17.92 3.00 -23.78
C ILE A 224 -18.24 4.08 -24.83
N ALA A 225 -17.66 5.28 -24.65
CA ALA A 225 -17.79 6.39 -25.59
C ALA A 225 -17.09 6.11 -26.93
#